data_AF-A0A9W6FW20-F1
#
_entry.id   AF-A0A9W6FW20-F1
#
_cell.length_a   1.000
_cell.length_b   1.000
_cell.length_c   1.000
_cell.angle_alpha   90.00
_cell.angle_beta   90.00
_cell.angle_gamma   90.00
#
_symmetry.space_group_name_H-M   'P 1'
#
loop_
_entity.id
_entity.type
_entity.pdbx_description
1 polymer ?
#
loop_
_entity_poly.entity_id
_entity_poly.type
_entity_poly.pdbx_seq_one_letter_code
_entity_poly.pdbx_strand_id
1 'polypeptide(L)'
;MPTTLKNIDILLDYHIFLKKGFPIATGVIEGACRHLIKDRMDLTGTRWRMQRAESVLRIRSLRSSGDFESYWSYHLKRERERNYFLYPVDGRALPAVMENEPAVECDLQQAA
;
A
#
# COMPACT_ATOMS: atom_id res chain seq x y z
N MET A 1 -34.26 18.57 -21.55
CA MET A 1 -33.35 17.50 -21.09
C MET A 1 -32.05 18.15 -20.63
N PRO A 2 -31.70 18.15 -19.34
CA PRO A 2 -30.44 18.74 -18.90
C PRO A 2 -29.29 17.84 -19.37
N THR A 3 -28.39 18.41 -20.17
CA THR A 3 -27.23 17.77 -20.77
C THR A 3 -26.16 17.51 -19.70
N THR A 4 -25.86 16.25 -19.45
CA THR A 4 -25.01 15.71 -18.35
C THR A 4 -23.52 16.04 -18.41
N LEU A 5 -23.08 16.97 -19.27
CA LEU A 5 -21.66 17.28 -19.46
C LEU A 5 -21.23 18.65 -18.90
N LYS A 6 -22.17 19.56 -18.56
CA LYS A 6 -21.84 20.92 -18.11
C LYS A 6 -21.39 21.05 -16.64
N ASN A 7 -21.35 19.96 -15.87
CA ASN A 7 -21.15 20.01 -14.42
C ASN A 7 -19.88 19.30 -13.92
N ILE A 8 -19.07 18.72 -14.80
CA ILE A 8 -17.82 18.03 -14.41
C ILE A 8 -16.65 19.03 -14.39
N ASP A 9 -16.69 20.07 -15.21
CA ASP A 9 -15.65 21.12 -15.27
C ASP A 9 -15.47 21.86 -13.93
N ILE A 10 -16.53 21.97 -13.13
CA ILE A 10 -16.48 22.59 -11.79
C ILE A 10 -15.87 21.62 -10.76
N LEU A 11 -16.00 20.32 -10.99
CA LEU A 11 -15.55 19.25 -10.08
C LEU A 11 -14.09 18.85 -10.31
N LEU A 12 -13.57 19.06 -11.53
CA LEU A 12 -12.21 18.73 -11.88
C LEU A 12 -11.49 19.99 -12.39
N ASP A 13 -10.79 20.69 -11.49
CA ASP A 13 -9.93 21.84 -11.82
C ASP A 13 -8.75 21.41 -12.71
N TYR A 14 -9.05 21.15 -13.97
CA TYR A 14 -8.16 20.52 -14.93
C TYR A 14 -6.84 21.29 -15.07
N HIS A 15 -6.93 22.62 -15.06
CA HIS A 15 -5.78 23.51 -15.12
C HIS A 15 -4.86 23.40 -13.90
N ILE A 16 -5.40 23.17 -12.70
CA ILE A 16 -4.63 22.99 -11.46
C ILE A 16 -3.96 21.62 -11.48
N PHE A 17 -4.69 20.58 -11.87
CA PHE A 17 -4.17 19.22 -11.89
C PHE A 17 -3.06 19.05 -12.93
N LEU A 18 -3.17 19.71 -14.09
CA LEU A 18 -2.12 19.73 -15.11
C LEU A 18 -0.87 20.46 -14.61
N LYS A 19 -1.03 21.62 -13.96
CA LYS A 19 0.10 22.36 -13.37
C LYS A 19 0.81 21.57 -12.27
N LYS A 20 0.08 20.74 -11.52
CA LYS A 20 0.63 19.88 -10.47
C LYS A 20 1.21 18.56 -11.00
N GLY A 21 1.12 18.31 -12.31
CA GLY A 21 1.67 17.10 -12.94
C GLY A 21 0.93 15.82 -12.54
N PHE A 22 -0.31 15.91 -12.08
CA PHE A 22 -1.06 14.71 -11.72
C PHE A 22 -1.42 13.90 -12.96
N PRO A 23 -1.47 12.56 -12.86
CA PRO A 23 -1.95 11.72 -13.94
C PRO A 23 -3.46 11.93 -14.10
N ILE A 24 -3.87 12.78 -15.05
CA ILE A 24 -5.28 13.00 -15.43
C ILE A 24 -5.72 12.00 -16.51
N ALA A 25 -4.77 11.27 -17.10
CA ALA A 25 -5.05 10.22 -18.07
C ALA A 25 -5.75 9.05 -17.37
N THR A 26 -6.95 8.73 -17.83
CA THR A 26 -7.78 7.63 -17.30
C THR A 26 -7.06 6.30 -17.36
N GLY A 27 -6.23 6.04 -18.37
CA GLY A 27 -5.53 4.75 -18.52
C GLY A 27 -4.61 4.39 -17.36
N VAL A 28 -3.87 5.35 -16.79
CA VAL A 28 -2.98 5.10 -15.64
C VAL A 28 -3.81 4.81 -14.39
N ILE A 29 -4.88 5.58 -14.18
CA ILE A 29 -5.80 5.41 -13.05
C ILE A 29 -6.54 4.06 -13.16
N GLU A 30 -7.04 3.72 -14.34
CA GLU A 30 -7.73 2.46 -14.62
C GLU A 30 -6.80 1.25 -14.47
N GLY A 31 -5.54 1.38 -14.92
CA GLY A 31 -4.52 0.36 -14.74
C GLY A 31 -4.25 0.10 -13.25
N ALA A 32 -4.06 1.16 -12.47
CA ALA A 32 -3.88 1.06 -11.03
C ALA A 32 -5.09 0.43 -10.33
N CYS A 33 -6.32 0.88 -10.64
CA CYS A 33 -7.54 0.32 -10.07
C CYS A 33 -7.75 -1.15 -10.45
N ARG A 34 -7.45 -1.54 -11.69
CA ARG A 34 -7.52 -2.94 -12.13
C ARG A 34 -6.56 -3.80 -11.31
N HIS A 35 -5.30 -3.40 -11.21
CA HIS A 35 -4.27 -4.19 -10.55
C HIS A 35 -4.39 -4.23 -9.00
N LEU A 36 -4.72 -3.09 -8.39
CA LEU A 36 -4.81 -3.00 -6.93
C LEU A 36 -6.12 -3.55 -6.40
N ILE A 37 -7.24 -3.22 -7.05
CA ILE A 37 -8.59 -3.49 -6.55
C ILE A 37 -9.16 -4.77 -7.17
N LYS A 38 -9.28 -4.84 -8.50
CA LYS A 38 -9.99 -5.97 -9.14
C LYS A 38 -9.34 -7.32 -8.86
N ASP A 39 -8.01 -7.39 -8.94
CA ASP A 39 -7.26 -8.64 -8.73
C ASP A 39 -7.53 -9.32 -7.38
N ARG A 40 -8.00 -8.58 -6.36
CA ARG A 40 -8.25 -9.13 -5.02
C ARG A 40 -9.69 -9.05 -4.56
N MET A 41 -10.39 -8.00 -4.94
CA MET A 41 -11.74 -7.69 -4.45
C MET A 41 -12.84 -8.24 -5.35
N ASP A 42 -12.55 -8.54 -6.63
CA ASP A 42 -13.51 -9.00 -7.63
C ASP A 42 -13.45 -10.52 -7.86
N LEU A 43 -13.06 -11.26 -6.80
CA LEU A 43 -12.99 -12.72 -6.82
C LEU A 43 -14.32 -13.33 -6.39
N THR A 44 -14.75 -14.36 -7.12
CA THR A 44 -16.00 -15.09 -6.84
C THR A 44 -16.00 -15.67 -5.42
N GLY A 45 -17.13 -15.51 -4.72
CA GLY A 45 -17.28 -16.00 -3.34
C GLY A 45 -16.60 -15.14 -2.26
N THR A 46 -15.93 -14.04 -2.63
CA THR A 46 -15.35 -13.14 -1.62
C THR A 46 -16.37 -12.13 -1.11
N ARG A 47 -16.40 -11.91 0.21
CA ARG A 47 -17.24 -10.89 0.84
C ARG A 47 -16.38 -9.97 1.67
N TRP A 48 -16.35 -8.70 1.29
CA TRP A 48 -15.55 -7.69 1.95
C TRP A 48 -16.40 -6.77 2.80
N ARG A 49 -15.92 -6.47 4.02
CA ARG A 49 -16.36 -5.29 4.76
C ARG A 49 -15.45 -4.13 4.38
N MET A 50 -16.00 -2.93 4.27
CA MET A 50 -15.27 -1.74 3.83
C MET A 50 -13.95 -1.54 4.60
N GLN A 51 -13.98 -1.69 5.92
CA GLN A 51 -12.81 -1.56 6.78
C GLN A 51 -11.73 -2.61 6.47
N ARG A 52 -12.13 -3.85 6.15
CA ARG A 52 -11.20 -4.92 5.79
C ARG A 52 -10.65 -4.74 4.38
N ALA A 53 -11.50 -4.32 3.44
CA ALA A 53 -11.08 -4.03 2.07
C ALA A 53 -10.03 -2.92 2.06
N GLU A 54 -10.29 -1.83 2.78
CA GLU A 54 -9.39 -0.68 2.86
C GLU A 54 -8.02 -1.07 3.42
N SER A 55 -7.97 -1.81 4.52
CA SER A 55 -6.69 -2.28 5.08
C SER A 55 -5.88 -3.12 4.10
N VAL A 56 -6.55 -4.02 3.37
CA VAL A 56 -5.88 -4.85 2.34
C VAL A 56 -5.39 -4.00 1.17
N LEU A 57 -6.18 -3.02 0.71
CA LEU A 57 -5.77 -2.12 -0.36
C LEU A 57 -4.57 -1.27 0.03
N ARG A 58 -4.52 -0.75 1.26
CA ARG A 58 -3.37 0.02 1.78
C ARG A 58 -2.08 -0.81 1.80
N ILE A 59 -2.16 -2.07 2.22
CA ILE A 59 -0.99 -2.96 2.19
C ILE A 59 -0.56 -3.25 0.75
N ARG A 60 -1.51 -3.49 -0.16
CA ARG A 60 -1.20 -3.71 -1.59
C ARG A 60 -0.60 -2.47 -2.26
N SER A 61 -1.09 -1.27 -1.94
CA SER A 61 -0.53 -0.03 -2.47
C SER A 61 0.92 0.16 -2.01
N LEU A 62 1.22 -0.10 -0.73
CA LEU A 62 2.60 -0.05 -0.22
C LEU A 62 3.53 -1.01 -0.96
N ARG A 63 3.06 -2.24 -1.24
CA ARG A 63 3.82 -3.22 -2.03
C ARG A 63 4.01 -2.77 -3.49
N SER A 64 2.98 -2.22 -4.11
CA SER A 64 3.06 -1.72 -5.49
C SER A 64 3.95 -0.48 -5.62
N SER A 65 4.05 0.33 -4.58
CA SER A 65 4.94 1.50 -4.52
C SER A 65 6.39 1.14 -4.17
N GLY A 66 6.65 -0.07 -3.66
CA GLY A 66 7.97 -0.50 -3.18
C GLY A 66 8.30 -0.08 -1.74
N ASP A 67 7.41 0.66 -1.08
CA ASP A 67 7.62 1.22 0.27
C ASP A 67 7.25 0.25 1.40
N PHE A 68 6.95 -1.01 1.08
CA PHE A 68 6.46 -1.98 2.05
C PHE A 68 7.46 -2.24 3.18
N GLU A 69 8.74 -2.44 2.86
CA GLU A 69 9.78 -2.72 3.86
C GLU A 69 9.95 -1.54 4.83
N SER A 70 10.06 -0.33 4.30
CA SER A 70 10.13 0.91 5.10
C SER A 70 8.94 1.05 6.05
N TYR A 71 7.73 0.79 5.55
CA TYR A 71 6.53 0.80 6.38
C TYR A 71 6.55 -0.30 7.44
N TRP A 72 7.01 -1.51 7.09
CA TRP A 72 7.02 -2.67 7.98
C TRP A 72 7.95 -2.46 9.17
N SER A 73 9.16 -1.95 8.94
CA SER A 73 10.11 -1.59 10.01
C SER A 73 9.52 -0.53 10.95
N TYR A 74 8.87 0.49 10.40
CA TYR A 74 8.19 1.52 11.18
C TYR A 74 7.03 0.94 12.01
N HIS A 75 6.19 0.09 11.40
CA HIS A 75 5.04 -0.54 12.06
C HIS A 75 5.47 -1.42 13.23
N LEU A 76 6.51 -2.25 13.04
CA LEU A 76 7.07 -3.09 14.11
C LEU A 76 7.58 -2.26 15.29
N LYS A 77 8.29 -1.16 15.01
CA LYS A 77 8.75 -0.24 16.07
C LYS A 77 7.58 0.34 16.87
N ARG A 78 6.52 0.78 16.18
CA ARG A 78 5.33 1.35 16.85
C ARG A 78 4.53 0.31 17.62
N GLU A 79 4.35 -0.90 17.10
CA GLU A 79 3.68 -1.98 17.83
C GLU A 79 4.49 -2.38 19.07
N ARG A 80 5.83 -2.35 19.00
CA ARG A 80 6.69 -2.52 20.17
C ARG A 80 6.43 -1.46 21.24
N GLU A 81 6.42 -0.19 20.85
CA GLU A 81 6.10 0.93 21.75
C GLU A 81 4.68 0.85 22.31
N ARG A 82 3.70 0.36 21.53
CA ARG A 82 2.31 0.29 21.98
C ARG A 82 2.07 -0.85 22.97
N ASN A 83 2.62 -2.03 22.69
CA ASN A 83 2.28 -3.26 23.42
C ASN A 83 3.30 -3.61 24.52
N TYR A 84 4.56 -3.18 24.39
CA TYR A 84 5.65 -3.61 25.25
C TYR A 84 6.33 -2.48 26.03
N PHE A 85 5.76 -1.27 26.06
CA PHE A 85 6.34 -0.12 26.77
C PHE A 85 6.33 -0.26 28.31
N LEU A 86 5.48 -1.13 28.88
CA LEU A 86 5.29 -1.25 30.33
C LEU A 86 5.94 -2.48 30.98
N TYR A 87 6.61 -3.35 30.22
CA TYR A 87 7.32 -4.50 30.77
C TYR A 87 8.81 -4.41 30.43
N PRO A 88 9.65 -3.89 31.34
CA PRO A 88 11.07 -4.23 31.31
C PRO A 88 11.12 -5.74 31.52
N VAL A 89 11.49 -6.49 30.49
CA VAL A 89 11.70 -7.93 30.61
C VAL A 89 12.97 -8.12 31.46
N ASP A 90 12.82 -8.21 32.78
CA ASP A 90 13.78 -8.74 33.75
C ASP A 90 15.27 -8.52 33.43
N GLY A 91 15.68 -7.27 33.15
CA GLY A 91 17.08 -6.92 32.89
C GLY A 91 17.75 -7.64 31.71
N ARG A 92 17.02 -8.45 30.95
CA ARG A 92 17.46 -9.04 29.69
C ARG A 92 16.77 -8.27 28.59
N ALA A 93 17.58 -7.56 27.80
CA ALA A 93 17.13 -7.08 26.51
C ALA A 93 16.41 -8.24 25.81
N LEU A 94 15.12 -8.03 25.46
CA LEU A 94 14.46 -8.88 24.46
C LEU A 94 15.48 -9.06 23.34
N PRO A 95 15.78 -10.30 22.90
CA PRO A 95 16.71 -10.48 21.81
C PRO A 95 16.25 -9.53 20.72
N ALA A 96 17.11 -8.57 20.36
CA ALA A 96 16.89 -7.78 19.18
C ALA A 96 16.57 -8.83 18.12
N VAL A 97 15.33 -8.84 17.64
CA VAL A 97 14.96 -9.73 16.55
C VAL A 97 15.79 -9.20 15.40
N MET A 98 16.96 -9.82 15.27
CA MET A 98 17.96 -9.74 14.22
C MET A 98 18.19 -8.34 13.69
N GLU A 99 19.12 -7.63 14.33
CA GLU A 99 19.90 -6.64 13.59
C GLU A 99 20.69 -7.39 12.49
N ASN A 100 20.14 -7.32 11.26
CA ASN A 100 20.79 -7.50 9.96
C ASN A 100 21.22 -8.92 9.54
N GLU A 101 20.71 -9.38 8.38
CA GLU A 101 21.49 -10.04 7.32
C GLU A 101 20.77 -9.75 5.97
N PRO A 102 21.51 -9.55 4.87
CA PRO A 102 21.07 -8.87 3.65
C PRO A 102 20.11 -9.72 2.81
N ALA A 103 19.61 -9.09 1.73
CA ALA A 103 18.88 -9.75 0.65
C ALA A 103 19.37 -11.19 0.46
N VAL A 104 18.43 -12.15 0.53
CA VAL A 104 18.64 -13.48 -0.04
C VAL A 104 18.91 -13.23 -1.52
N GLU A 105 20.19 -13.17 -1.86
CA GLU A 105 20.73 -13.43 -3.18
C GLU A 105 20.14 -14.79 -3.57
N CYS A 106 19.07 -14.75 -4.35
CA CYS A 106 18.59 -15.92 -5.04
C CYS A 106 19.65 -16.20 -6.09
N ASP A 107 20.60 -17.06 -5.72
CA ASP A 107 21.48 -17.75 -6.64
C ASP A 107 20.62 -18.32 -7.77
N LEU A 108 20.48 -17.56 -8.84
CA LEU A 108 20.13 -18.08 -10.15
C LEU A 108 21.37 -18.81 -10.70
N GLN A 109 21.74 -19.89 -10.03
CA GLN A 109 22.39 -21.00 -10.70
C GLN A 109 21.36 -21.67 -11.61
N GLN A 110 21.18 -21.10 -12.80
CA GLN A 110 20.81 -21.87 -13.98
C GLN A 110 21.46 -21.23 -15.22
N ALA A 111 22.77 -21.43 -15.31
CA ALA A 111 23.48 -21.46 -16.57
C ALA A 111 23.61 -22.93 -16.98
N ALA A 112 22.81 -23.37 -17.97
CA ALA A 112 23.07 -24.44 -18.93
C ALA A 112 21.87 -24.56 -19.87
#